data_AF-B5HE25-F1
#
_entry.id   AF-B5HE25-F1
#
_cell.length_a   1.000
_cell.length_b   1.000
_cell.length_c   1.000
_cell.angle_alpha   90.00
_cell.angle_beta   90.00
_cell.angle_gamma   90.00
#
_symmetry.space_group_name_H-M   'P 1'
#
loop_
_entity.id
_entity.type
_entity.pdbx_description
1 polymer ?
#
loop_
_entity_poly.entity_id
_entity_poly.type
_entity_poly.pdbx_seq_one_letter_code
_entity_poly.pdbx_strand_id
1 'polypeptide(L)'
;MGGKPLSTSSTRWARPALSRPGGSVSGRWWGRAVAVAALIVTTSACGSLDERRDDVTAEVTGFEQALGAEQFARVCAALAPETLEELEQSARSSCEEAIGEEDLTEAGAVRRVDVYGDQARVVLDQDTLFLSHFPTGWKVTAAGCTPREGRPYQCELKGG
;
A
#
# COMPACT_ATOMS: atom_id res chain seq x y z
N MET A 1 -34.02 -46.46 -39.13
CA MET A 1 -33.45 -45.34 -39.92
C MET A 1 -32.34 -44.74 -39.08
N GLY A 2 -31.04 -44.84 -39.38
CA GLY A 2 -30.36 -45.02 -40.66
C GLY A 2 -29.46 -43.80 -40.86
N GLY A 3 -28.15 -43.96 -40.68
CA GLY A 3 -27.15 -42.95 -41.06
C GLY A 3 -26.15 -42.59 -39.96
N LYS A 4 -25.04 -43.32 -39.93
CA LYS A 4 -23.78 -42.96 -39.25
C LYS A 4 -22.78 -42.44 -40.33
N PRO A 5 -21.54 -42.12 -39.98
CA PRO A 5 -20.85 -40.81 -40.04
C PRO A 5 -19.94 -40.65 -41.29
N LEU A 6 -19.16 -39.56 -41.37
CA LEU A 6 -17.85 -39.33 -42.07
C LEU A 6 -17.54 -37.82 -41.86
N SER A 7 -16.35 -37.26 -41.69
CA SER A 7 -14.96 -37.58 -42.06
C SER A 7 -14.07 -36.62 -41.24
N THR A 8 -13.13 -37.07 -40.41
CA THR A 8 -11.68 -37.20 -40.70
C THR A 8 -10.98 -35.91 -41.14
N SER A 9 -10.17 -35.34 -40.25
CA SER A 9 -8.97 -34.59 -40.65
C SER A 9 -7.86 -34.79 -39.62
N SER A 10 -7.11 -35.87 -39.83
CA SER A 10 -5.84 -36.14 -39.19
C SER A 10 -4.76 -35.22 -39.74
N THR A 11 -4.20 -34.32 -38.93
CA THR A 11 -2.96 -33.64 -39.29
C THR A 11 -1.79 -34.31 -38.58
N ARG A 12 -1.23 -35.26 -39.31
CA ARG A 12 -0.01 -36.02 -39.04
C ARG A 12 1.18 -35.08 -39.22
N TRP A 13 1.71 -34.54 -38.12
CA TRP A 13 3.02 -33.88 -38.13
C TRP A 13 4.08 -34.86 -37.65
N ALA A 14 5.08 -35.05 -38.51
CA ALA A 14 6.18 -35.98 -38.36
C ALA A 14 7.06 -35.62 -37.16
N ARG A 15 7.44 -36.63 -36.39
CA ARG A 15 8.42 -36.54 -35.30
C ARG A 15 9.82 -36.56 -35.94
N PRO A 16 10.64 -35.50 -35.85
CA PRO A 16 12.03 -35.61 -36.25
C PRO A 16 12.80 -36.54 -35.31
N ALA A 17 13.63 -37.37 -35.93
CA ALA A 17 14.38 -38.46 -35.32
C ALA A 17 15.38 -37.98 -34.26
N LEU A 18 15.42 -38.74 -33.17
CA LEU A 18 16.46 -38.72 -32.15
C LEU A 18 17.84 -38.83 -32.82
N SER A 19 18.66 -37.79 -32.67
CA SER A 19 20.11 -37.88 -32.84
C SER A 19 20.72 -38.01 -31.44
N ARG A 20 21.27 -39.18 -31.12
CA ARG A 20 22.05 -39.45 -29.89
C ARG A 20 23.51 -39.05 -30.15
N PRO A 21 24.05 -37.98 -29.56
CA PRO A 21 25.48 -37.89 -29.33
C PRO A 21 25.82 -38.70 -28.08
N GLY A 22 26.47 -39.85 -28.30
CA GLY A 22 27.22 -40.54 -27.26
C GLY A 22 28.44 -39.70 -26.86
N GLY A 23 28.62 -39.49 -25.57
CA GLY A 23 29.79 -38.82 -25.01
C GLY A 23 30.01 -39.32 -23.59
N SER A 24 30.93 -40.27 -23.46
CA SER A 24 31.36 -40.88 -22.21
C SER A 24 32.05 -39.89 -21.28
N VAL A 25 31.66 -39.97 -20.00
CA VAL A 25 32.48 -39.85 -18.78
C VAL A 25 33.69 -38.92 -18.81
N SER A 26 33.59 -37.81 -18.09
CA SER A 26 34.65 -37.37 -17.18
C SER A 26 34.02 -36.65 -15.99
N GLY A 27 33.62 -37.46 -15.00
CA GLY A 27 33.16 -37.00 -13.70
C GLY A 27 34.25 -36.22 -12.98
N ARG A 28 34.07 -34.91 -12.86
CA ARG A 28 34.60 -34.06 -11.77
C ARG A 28 34.20 -32.59 -11.87
N TRP A 29 33.61 -32.14 -12.99
CA TRP A 29 33.50 -30.70 -13.28
C TRP A 29 32.07 -30.12 -13.10
N TRP A 30 31.08 -30.95 -12.76
CA TRP A 30 29.67 -30.53 -12.59
C TRP A 30 29.26 -30.23 -11.13
N GLY A 31 30.14 -30.41 -10.15
CA GLY A 31 29.83 -30.12 -8.73
C GLY A 31 29.94 -28.65 -8.34
N ARG A 32 30.71 -27.84 -9.09
CA ARG A 32 31.02 -26.45 -8.72
C ARG A 32 30.11 -25.40 -9.37
N ALA A 33 29.51 -25.70 -10.52
CA ALA A 33 28.69 -24.73 -11.25
C ALA A 33 27.27 -24.57 -10.68
N VAL A 34 26.71 -25.61 -10.07
CA VAL A 34 25.33 -25.56 -9.53
C VAL A 34 25.26 -24.83 -8.20
N ALA A 35 26.34 -24.81 -7.40
CA ALA A 35 26.36 -24.16 -6.10
C ALA A 35 26.42 -22.62 -6.18
N VAL A 36 26.86 -22.03 -7.30
CA VAL A 36 27.01 -20.57 -7.44
C VAL A 36 25.75 -19.90 -7.97
N ALA A 37 24.95 -20.59 -8.80
CA ALA A 37 23.74 -20.01 -9.40
C ALA A 37 22.52 -19.95 -8.46
N ALA A 38 22.52 -20.71 -7.36
CA ALA A 38 21.42 -20.73 -6.39
C ALA A 38 21.53 -19.67 -5.28
N LEU A 39 22.59 -18.85 -5.29
CA LEU A 39 22.97 -18.00 -4.13
C LEU A 39 22.74 -16.50 -4.33
N ILE A 40 22.19 -16.04 -5.46
CA ILE A 40 22.09 -14.60 -5.77
C ILE A 40 20.73 -14.25 -6.39
N VAL A 41 19.62 -14.48 -5.68
CA VAL A 41 18.38 -13.69 -5.88
C VAL A 41 17.66 -13.53 -4.52
N THR A 42 18.37 -12.99 -3.54
CA THR A 42 17.70 -12.32 -2.40
C THR A 42 17.73 -10.83 -2.71
N THR A 43 16.92 -10.40 -3.68
CA THR A 43 16.72 -8.96 -3.92
C THR A 43 16.08 -8.37 -2.68
N SER A 44 16.88 -7.57 -1.98
CA SER A 44 16.52 -6.85 -0.78
C SER A 44 15.36 -5.90 -1.11
N ALA A 45 14.22 -6.07 -0.45
CA ALA A 45 13.10 -5.14 -0.49
C ALA A 45 13.51 -3.85 0.24
N CYS A 46 14.22 -2.98 -0.47
CA CYS A 46 14.40 -1.60 -0.03
C CYS A 46 13.16 -0.87 -0.56
N GLY A 47 12.12 -0.75 0.27
CA GLY A 47 10.90 -0.01 -0.09
C GLY A 47 11.28 1.37 -0.58
N SER A 48 11.01 1.62 -1.86
CA SER A 48 11.36 2.87 -2.52
C SER A 48 10.59 4.03 -1.88
N LEU A 49 11.10 5.25 -2.05
CA LEU A 49 10.37 6.44 -1.58
C LEU A 49 9.05 6.62 -2.36
N ASP A 50 9.00 6.18 -3.62
CA ASP A 50 7.80 6.24 -4.45
C ASP A 50 6.73 5.25 -3.96
N GLU A 51 7.10 3.99 -3.66
CA GLU A 51 6.16 3.03 -3.03
C GLU A 51 5.59 3.58 -1.72
N ARG A 52 6.44 4.19 -0.87
CA ARG A 52 5.97 4.81 0.37
C ARG A 52 5.02 5.99 0.14
N ARG A 53 5.25 6.78 -0.90
CA ARG A 53 4.34 7.88 -1.27
C ARG A 53 3.01 7.35 -1.78
N ASP A 54 3.02 6.28 -2.55
CA ASP A 54 1.82 5.63 -3.04
C ASP A 54 1.00 5.05 -1.89
N ASP A 55 1.65 4.39 -0.92
CA ASP A 55 1.01 3.88 0.30
C ASP A 55 0.36 5.02 1.11
N VAL A 56 1.09 6.12 1.36
CA VAL A 56 0.55 7.30 2.05
C VAL A 56 -0.64 7.89 1.28
N THR A 57 -0.54 7.98 -0.05
CA THR A 57 -1.62 8.51 -0.90
C THR A 57 -2.87 7.66 -0.79
N ALA A 58 -2.72 6.33 -0.80
CA ALA A 58 -3.84 5.40 -0.67
C ALA A 58 -4.53 5.52 0.70
N GLU A 59 -3.74 5.60 1.79
CA GLU A 59 -4.27 5.75 3.15
C GLU A 59 -5.01 7.08 3.33
N VAL A 60 -4.45 8.19 2.86
CA VAL A 60 -5.15 9.49 2.91
C VAL A 60 -6.41 9.48 2.05
N THR A 61 -6.35 8.93 0.85
CA THR A 61 -7.54 8.84 -0.01
C THR A 61 -8.65 8.01 0.65
N GLY A 62 -8.30 6.93 1.35
CA GLY A 62 -9.26 6.13 2.11
C GLY A 62 -9.85 6.87 3.31
N PHE A 63 -9.03 7.67 4.00
CA PHE A 63 -9.46 8.53 5.11
C PHE A 63 -10.46 9.60 4.63
N GLU A 64 -10.13 10.33 3.58
CA GLU A 64 -11.00 11.35 2.98
C GLU A 64 -12.34 10.77 2.51
N GLN A 65 -12.31 9.61 1.84
CA GLN A 65 -13.53 8.91 1.43
C GLN A 65 -14.37 8.44 2.63
N ALA A 66 -13.74 8.08 3.75
CA ALA A 66 -14.45 7.69 4.96
C ALA A 66 -15.11 8.90 5.63
N LEU A 67 -14.45 10.07 5.63
CA LEU A 67 -15.03 11.33 6.10
C LEU A 67 -16.24 11.74 5.24
N GLY A 68 -16.08 11.81 3.92
CA GLY A 68 -17.16 12.20 3.00
C GLY A 68 -18.35 11.23 3.00
N ALA A 69 -18.15 9.98 3.40
CA ALA A 69 -19.21 8.98 3.55
C ALA A 69 -19.71 8.79 5.00
N GLU A 70 -19.26 9.63 5.94
CA GLU A 70 -19.64 9.60 7.37
C GLU A 70 -19.39 8.22 8.03
N GLN A 71 -18.35 7.51 7.56
CA GLN A 71 -17.96 6.20 8.07
C GLN A 71 -16.99 6.35 9.25
N PHE A 72 -17.43 6.97 10.34
CA PHE A 72 -16.57 7.36 11.45
C PHE A 72 -15.77 6.22 12.07
N ALA A 73 -16.30 4.99 12.11
CA ALA A 73 -15.53 3.82 12.55
C ALA A 73 -14.26 3.57 11.70
N ARG A 74 -14.30 3.85 10.39
CA ARG A 74 -13.12 3.76 9.52
C ARG A 74 -12.16 4.93 9.72
N VAL A 75 -12.71 6.14 9.94
CA VAL A 75 -11.92 7.34 10.28
C VAL A 75 -11.11 7.06 11.54
N CYS A 76 -11.77 6.61 12.61
CA CYS A 76 -11.14 6.24 13.88
C CYS A 76 -10.08 5.15 13.72
N ALA A 77 -10.32 4.13 12.90
CA ALA A 77 -9.33 3.08 12.65
C ALA A 77 -8.09 3.56 11.86
N ALA A 78 -8.20 4.67 11.12
CA ALA A 78 -7.10 5.30 10.41
C ALA A 78 -6.29 6.28 11.27
N LEU A 79 -6.82 6.70 12.43
CA LEU A 79 -6.09 7.54 13.37
C LEU A 79 -4.94 6.78 14.04
N ALA A 80 -3.91 7.53 14.39
CA ALA A 80 -2.84 7.02 15.25
C ALA A 80 -3.42 6.72 16.64
N PRO A 81 -2.93 5.68 17.35
CA PRO A 81 -3.45 5.33 18.66
C PRO A 81 -3.46 6.49 19.65
N GLU A 82 -2.39 7.28 19.68
CA GLU A 82 -2.26 8.47 20.53
C GLU A 82 -3.29 9.56 20.17
N THR A 83 -3.49 9.82 18.87
CA THR A 83 -4.51 10.75 18.39
C THR A 83 -5.93 10.30 18.74
N LEU A 84 -6.21 9.00 18.64
CA LEU A 84 -7.50 8.43 19.03
C LEU A 84 -7.73 8.60 20.54
N GLU A 85 -6.74 8.23 21.36
CA GLU A 85 -6.83 8.36 22.82
C GLU A 85 -7.03 9.81 23.25
N GLU A 86 -6.32 10.75 22.65
CA GLU A 86 -6.47 12.18 22.96
C GLU A 86 -7.82 12.75 22.53
N LEU A 87 -8.32 12.35 21.37
CA LEU A 87 -9.63 12.76 20.89
C LEU A 87 -10.73 12.31 21.86
N GLU A 88 -10.73 11.03 22.24
CA GLU A 88 -11.69 10.47 23.18
C GLU A 88 -11.60 11.12 24.57
N GLN A 89 -10.37 11.37 25.06
CA GLN A 89 -10.16 12.05 26.34
C GLN A 89 -10.63 13.51 26.32
N SER A 90 -10.41 14.21 25.21
CA SER A 90 -10.76 15.63 25.07
C SER A 90 -12.27 15.82 24.90
N ALA A 91 -12.90 15.03 24.03
CA ALA A 91 -14.33 15.06 23.78
C ALA A 91 -15.14 14.41 24.93
N ARG A 92 -14.51 13.50 25.68
CA ARG A 92 -15.17 12.68 26.72
C ARG A 92 -16.31 11.81 26.17
N SER A 93 -16.16 11.38 24.92
CA SER A 93 -17.08 10.55 24.15
C SER A 93 -16.27 9.51 23.35
N SER A 94 -16.94 8.59 22.64
CA SER A 94 -16.23 7.66 21.76
C SER A 94 -15.66 8.39 20.55
N CYS A 95 -14.63 7.84 19.92
CA CYS A 95 -14.04 8.48 18.74
C CYS A 95 -15.07 8.80 17.65
N GLU A 96 -16.06 7.94 17.41
CA GLU A 96 -17.08 8.19 16.38
C GLU A 96 -18.00 9.36 16.73
N GLU A 97 -18.34 9.52 18.00
CA GLU A 97 -19.14 10.66 18.48
C GLU A 97 -18.30 11.94 18.42
N ALA A 98 -17.04 11.88 18.87
CA ALA A 98 -16.12 13.02 18.82
C ALA A 98 -15.85 13.52 17.39
N ILE A 99 -15.63 12.61 16.42
CA ILE A 99 -15.48 12.97 15.00
C ILE A 99 -16.78 13.54 14.41
N GLY A 100 -17.94 13.12 14.90
CA GLY A 100 -19.21 13.70 14.46
C GLY A 100 -19.49 15.10 15.02
N GLU A 101 -18.88 15.43 16.17
CA GLU A 101 -19.00 16.74 16.83
C GLU A 101 -17.91 17.74 16.39
N GLU A 102 -16.70 17.26 16.13
CA GLU A 102 -15.69 17.99 15.38
C GLU A 102 -16.18 18.07 13.93
N ASP A 103 -16.54 19.25 13.40
CA ASP A 103 -16.99 19.45 12.01
C ASP A 103 -15.88 19.15 10.94
N LEU A 104 -15.17 18.03 11.08
CA LEU A 104 -14.14 17.53 10.18
C LEU A 104 -14.79 17.13 8.86
N THR A 105 -14.63 17.99 7.87
CA THR A 105 -15.10 17.76 6.51
C THR A 105 -13.95 17.20 5.67
N GLU A 106 -14.27 16.41 4.63
CA GLU A 106 -13.27 16.05 3.62
C GLU A 106 -12.62 17.31 3.03
N ALA A 107 -11.30 17.25 2.86
CA ALA A 107 -10.46 18.32 2.37
C ALA A 107 -9.96 18.08 0.93
N GLY A 108 -10.49 17.06 0.27
CA GLY A 108 -10.44 16.89 -1.18
C GLY A 108 -9.31 16.00 -1.67
N ALA A 109 -8.82 16.27 -2.89
CA ALA A 109 -7.86 15.39 -3.53
C ALA A 109 -6.41 15.66 -3.07
N VAL A 110 -5.60 14.61 -3.05
CA VAL A 110 -4.16 14.70 -2.72
C VAL A 110 -3.41 15.52 -3.76
N ARG A 111 -2.73 16.58 -3.30
CA ARG A 111 -1.96 17.51 -4.14
C ARG A 111 -0.47 17.27 -4.08
N ARG A 112 0.03 16.94 -2.89
CA ARG A 112 1.45 16.66 -2.65
C ARG A 112 1.61 15.73 -1.48
N VAL A 113 2.54 14.79 -1.61
CA VAL A 113 2.98 13.90 -0.53
C VAL A 113 4.47 14.08 -0.30
N ASP A 114 4.82 14.52 0.90
CA ASP A 114 6.19 14.66 1.35
C ASP A 114 6.46 13.63 2.45
N VAL A 115 7.33 12.65 2.19
CA VAL A 115 7.69 11.59 3.14
C VAL A 115 9.07 11.88 3.74
N TYR A 116 9.16 11.82 5.07
CA TYR A 116 10.35 12.08 5.86
C TYR A 116 10.57 10.91 6.85
N GLY A 117 11.24 9.85 6.38
CA GLY A 117 11.45 8.65 7.19
C GLY A 117 10.12 7.94 7.48
N ASP A 118 9.73 7.93 8.75
CA ASP A 118 8.48 7.34 9.25
C ASP A 118 7.36 8.38 9.41
N GLN A 119 7.55 9.61 8.94
CA GLN A 119 6.53 10.65 8.95
C GLN A 119 6.19 11.07 7.52
N ALA A 120 4.96 11.52 7.30
CA ALA A 120 4.52 12.06 6.04
C ALA A 120 3.64 13.29 6.24
N ARG A 121 3.79 14.26 5.34
CA ARG A 121 2.89 15.41 5.21
C ARG A 121 2.18 15.31 3.88
N VAL A 122 0.86 15.43 3.91
CA VAL A 122 0.02 15.38 2.72
C VAL A 122 -0.74 16.67 2.60
N VAL A 123 -0.52 17.40 1.50
CA VAL A 123 -1.27 18.61 1.18
C VAL A 123 -2.46 18.22 0.34
N LEU A 124 -3.66 18.52 0.82
CA LEU A 124 -4.92 18.33 0.10
C LEU A 124 -5.36 19.63 -0.58
N ASP A 125 -6.55 19.65 -1.19
CA ASP A 125 -7.05 20.86 -1.85
C ASP A 125 -7.45 21.94 -0.82
N GLN A 126 -7.98 21.56 0.34
CA GLN A 126 -8.44 22.49 1.38
C GLN A 126 -7.49 22.60 2.58
N ASP A 127 -6.77 21.54 2.93
CA ASP A 127 -6.00 21.48 4.17
C ASP A 127 -4.66 20.72 4.03
N THR A 128 -4.10 20.30 5.16
CA THR A 128 -2.94 19.41 5.23
C THR A 128 -3.17 18.33 6.30
N LEU A 129 -2.76 17.10 6.01
CA LEU A 129 -2.73 15.99 6.95
C LEU A 129 -1.29 15.62 7.29
N PHE A 130 -1.09 15.15 8.52
CA PHE A 130 0.15 14.57 8.98
C PHE A 130 -0.07 13.10 9.35
N LEU A 131 0.87 12.26 8.94
CA LEU A 131 0.84 10.83 9.18
C LEU A 131 2.16 10.36 9.77
N SER A 132 2.07 9.28 10.55
CA SER A 132 3.23 8.51 11.00
C SER A 132 3.07 7.05 10.60
N HIS A 133 4.19 6.38 10.33
CA HIS A 133 4.22 4.97 9.98
C HIS A 133 4.28 4.11 11.24
N PHE A 134 3.27 3.25 11.40
CA PHE A 134 3.15 2.28 12.48
C PHE A 134 3.34 0.86 11.94
N PRO A 135 3.54 -0.16 12.80
CA PRO A 135 3.58 -1.56 12.36
C PRO A 135 2.31 -2.01 11.62
N THR A 136 1.19 -1.32 11.82
CA THR A 136 -0.10 -1.57 11.18
C THR A 136 -0.33 -0.74 9.91
N GLY A 137 0.66 0.06 9.47
CA GLY A 137 0.58 0.94 8.30
C GLY A 137 0.66 2.42 8.67
N TRP A 138 0.44 3.30 7.70
CA TRP A 138 0.37 4.74 7.95
C TRP A 138 -0.89 5.09 8.73
N LYS A 139 -0.74 5.97 9.72
CA LYS A 139 -1.84 6.45 10.56
C LYS A 139 -1.83 7.97 10.63
N VAL A 140 -3.02 8.56 10.61
CA VAL A 140 -3.21 10.00 10.71
C VAL A 140 -2.94 10.46 12.14
N THR A 141 -1.95 11.33 12.31
CA THR A 141 -1.62 11.94 13.59
C THR A 141 -2.24 13.31 13.76
N ALA A 142 -2.51 14.01 12.65
CA ALA A 142 -3.25 15.27 12.63
C ALA A 142 -3.97 15.48 11.29
N ALA A 143 -5.15 16.06 11.33
CA ALA A 143 -5.99 16.38 10.17
C ALA A 143 -6.60 17.77 10.31
N GLY A 144 -7.05 18.36 9.20
CA GLY A 144 -7.62 19.71 9.26
C GLY A 144 -6.56 20.80 9.46
N CYS A 145 -5.31 20.54 9.06
CA CYS A 145 -4.22 21.45 9.40
C CYS A 145 -4.11 22.61 8.40
N THR A 146 -4.41 23.82 8.86
CA THR A 146 -4.20 25.05 8.09
C THR A 146 -2.81 25.65 8.38
N PRO A 147 -2.01 25.98 7.34
CA PRO A 147 -0.70 26.61 7.52
C PRO A 147 -0.82 28.02 8.07
N ARG A 148 0.13 28.41 8.94
CA ARG A 148 0.21 29.75 9.53
C ARG A 148 1.61 30.31 9.37
N GLU A 149 1.75 31.53 8.85
CA GLU A 149 3.07 32.14 8.63
C GLU A 149 3.84 32.29 9.94
N GLY A 150 5.04 31.69 9.99
CA GLY A 150 5.94 31.76 11.14
C GLY A 150 5.42 31.07 12.42
N ARG A 151 4.37 30.26 12.33
CA ARG A 151 3.75 29.55 13.47
C ARG A 151 3.51 28.08 13.12
N PRO A 152 3.36 27.19 14.13
CA PRO A 152 2.90 25.83 13.88
C PRO A 152 1.54 25.83 13.18
N TYR A 153 1.25 24.76 12.44
CA TYR A 153 -0.06 24.53 11.85
C TYR A 153 -1.14 24.58 12.93
N GLN A 154 -2.32 25.05 12.54
CA GLN A 154 -3.51 24.92 13.36
C GLN A 154 -4.33 23.80 12.77
N CYS A 155 -4.43 22.70 13.52
CA CYS A 155 -5.18 21.51 13.15
C CYS A 155 -6.47 21.46 13.96
N GLU A 156 -7.56 21.05 13.34
CA GLU A 156 -8.78 20.65 14.04
C GLU A 156 -8.50 19.40 14.89
N LEU A 157 -7.95 18.35 14.27
CA LEU A 157 -7.62 17.10 14.94
C LEU A 157 -6.10 16.92 15.06
N LYS A 158 -5.63 16.50 16.25
CA LYS A 158 -4.21 16.26 16.55
C LYS A 158 -4.03 15.22 17.66
N GLY A 159 -2.97 14.43 17.58
CA GLY A 159 -2.35 13.71 18.69
C GLY A 159 -1.12 14.47 19.19
N GLY A 160 -0.94 14.53 20.51
CA GLY A 160 0.05 15.29 21.25
C GLY A 160 1.34 14.54 21.53
#